data_AF-A0A1W9UM60-F1
#
_entry.id   AF-A0A1W9UM60-F1
#
_cell.length_a   1.000
_cell.length_b   1.000
_cell.length_c   1.000
_cell.angle_alpha   90.00
_cell.angle_beta   90.00
_cell.angle_gamma   90.00
#
_symmetry.space_group_name_H-M   'P 1'
#
loop_
_entity.id
_entity.type
_entity.pdbx_description
1 polymer ?
#
loop_
_entity_poly.entity_id
_entity_poly.type
_entity_poly.pdbx_seq_one_letter_code
_entity_poly.pdbx_strand_id
1 'polypeptide(L)'
;MLVALLAQDSQEVVRVILDMGAVGPATDRAALERDVQRLLMRYYGLPLEMMSIGEVLQNVLAAAFKHRVHLPPDLALLVRVIIVLEGVAQNLDPGFNLAEMAKPFGEQLLRERFSWPRLRDEALHTLKTTGRMIRELPQQTSSLMGQLEEGRVTLGIDLRQLSRIIVRFDSMINRLAFSLVVAALIIGSAVVIHGGATEWNFLGLRLPIAHVSFVLAIVMGGWLLLSILRSKGP
;
A
#
# COMPACT_ATOMS: atom_id res chain seq x y z
N MET A 1 13.28 8.24 -13.51
CA MET A 1 13.03 8.22 -14.98
C MET A 1 14.30 7.97 -15.79
N LEU A 2 15.34 8.84 -15.76
CA LEU A 2 16.50 8.70 -16.65
C LEU A 2 17.31 7.42 -16.41
N VAL A 3 17.48 7.01 -15.15
CA VAL A 3 18.09 5.71 -14.78
C VAL A 3 17.26 4.53 -15.29
N ALA A 4 15.93 4.60 -15.18
CA ALA A 4 15.03 3.56 -15.66
C ALA A 4 15.07 3.41 -17.19
N LEU A 5 15.18 4.51 -17.93
CA LEU A 5 15.38 4.50 -19.38
C LEU A 5 16.71 3.82 -19.77
N LEU A 6 17.80 4.12 -19.04
CA LEU A 6 19.10 3.48 -19.26
C LEU A 6 19.11 1.99 -18.92
N ALA A 7 18.36 1.60 -17.88
CA ALA A 7 18.21 0.21 -17.45
C ALA A 7 17.20 -0.60 -18.30
N GLN A 8 16.58 0.02 -19.31
CA GLN A 8 15.48 -0.56 -20.09
C GLN A 8 14.28 -1.04 -19.25
N ASP A 9 14.08 -0.43 -18.08
CA ASP A 9 13.00 -0.81 -17.17
C ASP A 9 11.73 -0.02 -17.53
N SER A 10 10.92 -0.58 -18.44
CA SER A 10 9.64 0.01 -18.85
C SER A 10 8.66 0.16 -17.69
N GLN A 11 8.71 -0.74 -16.70
CA GLN A 11 7.84 -0.69 -15.53
C GLN A 11 8.16 0.52 -14.67
N GLU A 12 9.44 0.72 -14.37
CA GLU A 12 9.89 1.86 -13.58
C GLU A 12 9.70 3.19 -14.33
N VAL A 13 9.83 3.20 -15.68
CA VAL A 13 9.49 4.38 -16.49
C VAL A 13 8.01 4.73 -16.36
N VAL A 14 7.10 3.76 -16.52
CA VAL A 14 5.65 4.00 -16.38
C VAL A 14 5.29 4.41 -14.96
N ARG A 15 5.87 3.76 -13.95
CA ARG A 15 5.67 4.11 -12.54
C ARG A 15 6.02 5.57 -12.28
N VAL A 16 7.19 6.03 -12.72
CA VAL A 16 7.60 7.42 -12.54
C VAL A 16 6.66 8.38 -13.29
N ILE A 17 6.18 8.02 -14.49
CA ILE A 17 5.19 8.82 -15.23
C ILE A 17 3.85 8.93 -14.46
N LEU A 18 3.41 7.85 -13.81
CA LEU A 18 2.21 7.85 -12.96
C LEU A 18 2.40 8.70 -11.69
N ASP A 19 3.55 8.56 -11.03
CA ASP A 19 3.89 9.29 -9.79
C ASP A 19 3.98 10.81 -10.01
N MET A 20 4.32 11.24 -11.24
CA MET A 20 4.32 12.65 -11.63
C MET A 20 2.91 13.23 -11.85
N GLY A 21 1.85 12.43 -11.74
CA GLY A 21 0.47 12.88 -11.96
C GLY A 21 0.16 13.25 -13.42
N ALA A 22 1.04 12.86 -14.36
CA ALA A 22 0.92 13.19 -15.77
C ALA A 22 -0.20 12.39 -16.48
N VAL A 23 -0.78 11.40 -15.81
CA VAL A 23 -1.71 10.43 -16.40
C VAL A 23 -3.01 10.41 -15.63
N GLY A 24 -4.14 10.42 -16.34
CA GLY A 24 -5.46 10.36 -15.72
C GLY A 24 -5.77 9.00 -15.09
N PRO A 25 -6.72 8.93 -14.14
CA PRO A 25 -7.11 7.68 -13.46
C PRO A 25 -7.73 6.62 -14.40
N ALA A 26 -8.14 7.02 -15.61
CA ALA A 26 -8.75 6.15 -16.62
C ALA A 26 -7.74 5.50 -17.59
N THR A 27 -6.43 5.73 -17.43
CA THR A 27 -5.42 5.19 -18.36
C THR A 27 -5.13 3.71 -18.08
N ASP A 28 -5.15 2.89 -19.14
CA ASP A 28 -4.72 1.49 -19.09
C ASP A 28 -3.20 1.42 -18.94
N ARG A 29 -2.76 1.17 -17.70
CA ARG A 29 -1.34 1.07 -17.33
C ARG A 29 -0.61 -0.02 -18.10
N ALA A 30 -1.24 -1.18 -18.31
CA ALA A 30 -0.63 -2.30 -19.01
C ALA A 30 -0.47 -1.99 -20.51
N ALA A 31 -1.42 -1.27 -21.11
CA ALA A 31 -1.28 -0.79 -22.48
C ALA A 31 -0.17 0.28 -22.61
N LEU A 32 -0.05 1.19 -21.64
CA LEU A 32 1.01 2.19 -21.61
C LEU A 32 2.39 1.54 -21.47
N GLU A 33 2.55 0.57 -20.57
CA GLU A 33 3.80 -0.19 -20.39
C GLU A 33 4.22 -0.90 -21.68
N ARG A 34 3.31 -1.59 -22.36
CA ARG A 34 3.60 -2.22 -23.65
C ARG A 34 4.03 -1.22 -24.71
N ASP A 35 3.41 -0.04 -24.77
CA ASP A 35 3.78 1.00 -25.74
C ASP A 35 5.15 1.61 -25.43
N VAL A 36 5.44 1.89 -24.16
CA VAL A 36 6.76 2.35 -23.72
C VAL A 36 7.83 1.30 -24.03
N GLN A 37 7.56 0.03 -23.73
CA GLN A 37 8.49 -1.07 -24.01
C GLN A 37 8.75 -1.21 -25.51
N ARG A 38 7.72 -1.06 -26.36
CA ARG A 38 7.89 -1.05 -27.82
C ARG A 38 8.74 0.10 -28.31
N LEU A 39 8.56 1.30 -27.76
CA LEU A 39 9.38 2.47 -28.11
C LEU A 39 10.84 2.26 -27.68
N LEU A 40 11.08 1.74 -26.48
CA LEU A 40 12.43 1.41 -26.00
C LEU A 40 13.09 0.38 -26.92
N MET A 41 12.42 -0.73 -27.22
CA MET A 41 12.96 -1.76 -28.12
C MET A 41 13.20 -1.25 -29.53
N ARG A 42 12.34 -0.36 -30.05
CA ARG A 42 12.47 0.17 -31.41
C ARG A 42 13.72 1.03 -31.59
N TYR A 43 14.12 1.78 -30.57
CA TYR A 43 15.21 2.77 -30.68
C TYR A 43 16.50 2.36 -29.99
N TYR A 44 16.46 1.33 -29.14
CA TYR A 44 17.64 0.87 -28.44
C TYR A 44 18.60 0.13 -29.37
N GLY A 45 19.89 0.48 -29.30
CA GLY A 45 20.96 -0.18 -30.05
C GLY A 45 21.07 0.21 -31.52
N LEU A 46 20.18 1.09 -32.01
CA LEU A 46 20.34 1.67 -33.35
C LEU A 46 21.49 2.67 -33.37
N PRO A 47 22.32 2.67 -34.43
CA PRO A 47 23.27 3.75 -34.66
C PRO A 47 22.53 5.08 -34.76
N LEU A 48 23.07 6.13 -34.15
CA LEU A 48 22.52 7.50 -34.25
C LEU A 48 22.39 7.94 -35.71
N GLU A 49 23.29 7.48 -36.57
CA GLU A 49 23.32 7.74 -38.02
C GLU A 49 22.03 7.29 -38.74
N MET A 50 21.34 6.28 -38.18
CA MET A 50 20.10 5.72 -38.71
C MET A 50 18.85 6.23 -37.97
N MET A 51 19.01 7.10 -36.98
CA MET A 51 17.92 7.64 -36.17
C MET A 51 17.52 9.04 -36.61
N SER A 52 16.24 9.22 -36.95
CA SER A 52 15.62 10.55 -37.03
C SER A 52 15.12 10.98 -35.64
N ILE A 53 15.62 12.11 -35.13
CA ILE A 53 15.14 12.67 -33.86
C ILE A 53 13.66 13.02 -33.96
N GLY A 54 13.25 13.65 -35.07
CA GLY A 54 11.87 14.04 -35.33
C GLY A 54 10.92 12.84 -35.28
N GLU A 55 11.29 11.72 -35.89
CA GLU A 55 10.48 10.49 -35.86
C GLU A 55 10.37 9.92 -34.44
N VAL A 56 11.47 9.89 -33.68
CA VAL A 56 11.48 9.44 -32.29
C VAL A 56 10.54 10.29 -31.45
N LEU A 57 10.68 11.62 -31.53
CA LEU A 57 9.86 12.56 -30.77
C LEU A 57 8.38 12.47 -31.16
N GLN A 58 8.07 12.30 -32.45
CA GLN A 58 6.71 12.10 -32.92
C GLN A 58 6.09 10.82 -32.36
N ASN A 59 6.83 9.72 -32.34
CA ASN A 59 6.35 8.45 -31.81
C ASN A 59 6.14 8.49 -30.29
N VAL A 60 7.01 9.20 -29.55
CA VAL A 60 6.81 9.46 -28.11
C VAL A 60 5.55 10.29 -27.88
N LEU A 61 5.36 11.36 -28.66
CA LEU A 61 4.20 12.24 -28.54
C LEU A 61 2.89 11.51 -28.88
N ALA A 62 2.90 10.67 -29.91
CA ALA A 62 1.76 9.85 -30.30
C ALA A 62 1.37 8.84 -29.20
N ALA A 63 2.36 8.19 -28.58
CA ALA A 63 2.10 7.29 -27.44
C ALA A 63 1.53 8.05 -26.24
N ALA A 64 2.08 9.23 -25.93
CA ALA A 64 1.59 10.07 -24.85
C ALA A 64 0.14 10.54 -25.07
N PHE A 65 -0.21 10.97 -26.29
CA PHE A 65 -1.60 11.32 -26.65
C PHE A 65 -2.54 10.11 -26.56
N LYS A 66 -2.12 8.95 -27.06
CA LYS A 66 -2.91 7.71 -27.01
C LYS A 66 -3.30 7.34 -25.58
N HIS A 67 -2.39 7.53 -24.64
CA HIS A 67 -2.60 7.20 -23.21
C HIS A 67 -3.11 8.37 -22.37
N ARG A 68 -3.54 9.47 -23.02
CA ARG A 68 -4.07 10.68 -22.37
C ARG A 68 -3.12 11.26 -21.32
N VAL A 69 -1.81 11.19 -21.62
CA VAL A 69 -0.81 11.86 -20.81
C VAL A 69 -0.97 13.37 -21.03
N HIS A 70 -1.10 14.14 -19.94
CA HIS A 70 -1.18 15.59 -20.01
C HIS A 70 0.18 16.16 -20.42
N LEU A 71 0.27 16.62 -21.66
CA LEU A 71 1.44 17.28 -22.19
C LEU A 71 1.14 18.78 -22.38
N PRO A 72 2.03 19.67 -21.91
CA PRO A 72 1.94 21.09 -22.23
C PRO A 72 1.95 21.30 -23.76
N PRO A 73 1.09 22.17 -24.31
CA PRO A 73 1.04 22.47 -25.74
C PRO A 73 2.40 22.92 -26.30
N ASP A 74 3.18 23.62 -25.49
CA ASP A 74 4.51 24.13 -25.86
C ASP A 74 5.49 22.99 -26.22
N LEU A 75 5.37 21.82 -25.60
CA LEU A 75 6.19 20.66 -25.95
C LEU A 75 5.84 20.10 -27.32
N ALA A 76 4.56 20.04 -27.66
CA ALA A 76 4.12 19.58 -28.98
C ALA A 76 4.58 20.54 -30.08
N LEU A 77 4.55 21.85 -29.80
CA LEU A 77 5.08 22.87 -30.70
C LEU A 77 6.59 22.72 -30.88
N LEU A 78 7.34 22.51 -29.80
CA LEU A 78 8.78 22.30 -29.87
C LEU A 78 9.14 21.08 -30.73
N VAL A 79 8.44 19.95 -30.54
CA VAL A 79 8.63 18.75 -31.37
C VAL A 79 8.37 19.08 -32.85
N ARG A 80 7.32 19.85 -33.15
CA ARG A 80 7.02 20.26 -34.53
C ARG A 80 8.13 21.14 -35.12
N VAL A 81 8.69 22.06 -34.35
CA VAL A 81 9.82 22.89 -34.78
C VAL A 81 11.03 22.01 -35.10
N ILE A 82 11.34 21.02 -34.24
CA ILE A 82 12.45 20.09 -34.46
C ILE A 82 12.24 19.29 -35.76
N ILE A 83 11.04 18.76 -35.99
CA ILE A 83 10.71 18.01 -37.22
C ILE A 83 10.87 18.88 -38.46
N VAL A 84 10.37 20.12 -38.43
CA VAL A 84 10.52 21.05 -39.55
C VAL A 84 11.98 21.42 -39.79
N LEU A 85 12.73 21.68 -38.72
CA LEU A 85 14.16 22.01 -38.81
C LEU A 85 14.95 20.84 -39.43
N GLU A 86 14.73 19.62 -38.97
CA GLU A 86 15.36 18.41 -39.50
C GLU A 86 15.03 18.22 -40.98
N GLY A 87 13.75 18.38 -41.36
CA GLY A 87 13.33 18.29 -42.76
C GLY A 87 13.94 19.39 -43.65
N VAL A 88 14.04 20.63 -43.17
CA VAL A 88 14.70 21.72 -43.91
C VAL A 88 16.20 21.44 -44.06
N ALA A 89 16.86 20.98 -43.00
CA ALA A 89 18.29 20.66 -43.03
C ALA A 89 18.58 19.49 -43.99
N GLN A 90 17.76 18.44 -43.99
CA GLN A 90 17.88 17.30 -44.92
C GLN A 90 17.64 17.69 -46.38
N ASN A 91 16.79 18.69 -46.64
CA ASN A 91 16.61 19.22 -48.00
C ASN A 91 17.86 19.96 -48.52
N LEU A 92 18.68 20.53 -47.61
CA LEU A 92 19.92 21.23 -47.96
C LEU A 92 21.11 20.27 -48.03
N ASP A 93 21.19 19.32 -47.09
CA ASP A 93 22.22 18.29 -47.01
C ASP A 93 21.55 16.93 -46.73
N PRO A 94 21.43 16.05 -47.75
CA PRO A 94 20.82 14.72 -47.58
C PRO A 94 21.57 13.81 -46.59
N GLY A 95 22.84 14.11 -46.27
CA GLY A 95 23.62 13.39 -45.27
C GLY A 95 23.42 13.93 -43.84
N PHE A 96 22.62 14.99 -43.66
CA PHE A 96 22.43 15.63 -42.37
C PHE A 96 21.74 14.69 -41.36
N ASN A 97 22.42 14.43 -40.25
CA ASN A 97 21.88 13.68 -39.13
C ASN A 97 21.79 14.55 -37.86
N LEU A 98 20.56 14.89 -37.46
CA LEU A 98 20.33 15.71 -36.26
C LEU A 98 20.70 14.97 -34.97
N ALA A 99 20.56 13.64 -34.93
CA ALA A 99 20.89 12.82 -33.76
C ALA A 99 22.39 12.86 -33.43
N GLU A 100 23.25 12.80 -34.44
CA GLU A 100 24.70 12.95 -34.28
C GLU A 100 25.08 14.35 -33.79
N MET A 101 24.50 15.38 -34.41
CA MET A 101 24.77 16.77 -34.03
C MET A 101 24.29 17.10 -32.61
N ALA A 102 23.21 16.48 -32.15
CA ALA A 102 22.66 16.66 -30.81
C ALA A 102 23.40 15.86 -29.72
N LYS A 103 24.14 14.81 -30.09
CA LYS A 103 24.88 13.94 -29.16
C LYS A 103 25.73 14.69 -28.12
N PRO A 104 26.62 15.63 -28.47
CA PRO A 104 27.46 16.31 -27.49
C PRO A 104 26.64 17.13 -26.47
N PHE A 105 25.51 17.71 -26.89
CA PHE A 105 24.61 18.43 -25.99
C PHE A 105 23.92 17.47 -25.01
N GLY A 106 23.49 16.30 -25.49
CA GLY A 106 22.95 15.23 -24.64
C GLY A 106 23.97 14.76 -23.60
N GLU A 107 25.20 14.49 -24.02
CA GLU A 107 26.28 14.08 -23.11
C GLU A 107 26.60 15.16 -22.06
N GLN A 108 26.61 16.43 -22.45
CA GLN A 108 26.79 17.54 -21.53
C GLN A 108 25.64 17.60 -20.50
N LEU A 109 24.39 17.50 -20.95
CA LEU A 109 23.22 17.51 -20.08
C LEU A 109 23.21 16.34 -19.09
N LEU A 110 23.55 15.13 -19.55
CA LEU A 110 23.70 13.97 -18.66
C LEU A 110 24.82 14.21 -17.65
N ARG A 111 25.99 14.70 -18.08
CA ARG A 111 27.12 14.98 -17.18
C ARG A 111 26.77 16.03 -16.14
N GLU A 112 26.05 17.07 -16.54
CA GLU A 112 25.57 18.12 -15.66
C GLU A 112 24.56 17.59 -14.64
N ARG A 113 23.63 16.73 -15.06
CA ARG A 113 22.59 16.16 -14.19
C ARG A 113 23.10 15.06 -13.27
N PHE A 114 24.13 14.32 -13.69
CA PHE A 114 24.81 13.27 -12.90
C PHE A 114 26.11 13.75 -12.25
N SER A 115 26.38 15.06 -12.25
CA SER A 115 27.57 15.59 -11.58
C SER A 115 27.51 15.34 -10.07
N TRP A 116 28.57 14.73 -9.54
CA TRP A 116 28.75 14.35 -8.12
C TRP A 116 28.39 15.44 -7.09
N PRO A 117 28.61 16.75 -7.35
CA PRO A 117 28.18 17.81 -6.43
C PRO A 117 26.66 17.97 -6.35
N ARG A 118 25.93 17.87 -7.47
CA ARG A 118 24.47 18.08 -7.52
C ARG A 118 23.69 16.92 -6.92
N LEU A 119 24.13 15.68 -7.15
CA LEU A 119 23.58 14.50 -6.47
C LEU A 119 23.73 14.60 -4.94
N ARG A 120 24.86 15.11 -4.46
CA ARG A 120 25.08 15.33 -3.02
C ARG A 120 24.15 16.41 -2.48
N ASP A 121 24.01 17.53 -3.18
CA ASP A 121 23.17 18.62 -2.71
C ASP A 121 21.68 18.24 -2.73
N GLU A 122 21.21 17.49 -3.74
CA GLU A 122 19.83 16.98 -3.82
C GLU A 122 19.55 15.89 -2.77
N ALA A 123 20.52 15.01 -2.50
CA ALA A 123 20.46 14.05 -1.39
C ALA A 123 20.47 14.77 -0.03
N LEU A 124 21.30 15.81 0.15
CA LEU A 124 21.34 16.64 1.37
C LEU A 124 20.05 17.44 1.56
N HIS A 125 19.43 17.91 0.48
CA HIS A 125 18.12 18.57 0.52
C HIS A 125 17.02 17.59 0.93
N THR A 126 17.03 16.37 0.39
CA THR A 126 16.09 15.29 0.73
C THR A 126 16.27 14.80 2.18
N LEU A 127 17.52 14.71 2.65
CA LEU A 127 17.85 14.43 4.05
C LEU A 127 17.45 15.59 4.99
N LYS A 128 17.59 16.85 4.56
CA LYS A 128 17.14 18.02 5.33
C LYS A 128 15.62 18.16 5.38
N THR A 129 14.88 17.72 4.37
CA THR A 129 13.41 17.70 4.42
C THR A 129 12.91 16.53 5.28
N THR A 130 13.55 15.36 5.20
CA THR A 130 13.24 14.22 6.09
C THR A 130 13.65 14.49 7.54
N GLY A 131 14.79 15.16 7.76
CA GLY A 131 15.25 15.59 9.08
C GLY A 131 14.41 16.70 9.70
N ARG A 132 13.72 17.52 8.89
CA ARG A 132 12.74 18.51 9.39
C ARG A 132 11.50 17.83 9.98
N MET A 133 11.02 16.73 9.40
CA MET A 133 9.96 15.90 10.04
C MET A 133 10.39 15.37 11.41
N ILE A 134 11.66 14.97 11.58
CA ILE A 134 12.19 14.51 12.87
C ILE A 134 12.36 15.66 13.87
N ARG A 135 12.66 16.88 13.40
CA ARG A 135 12.79 18.09 14.23
C ARG A 135 11.46 18.73 14.61
N GLU A 136 10.38 18.45 13.89
CA GLU A 136 9.03 18.95 14.19
C GLU A 136 8.19 17.99 15.07
N LEU A 137 8.56 16.70 15.14
CA LEU A 137 8.02 15.75 16.13
C LEU A 137 8.06 16.26 17.60
N PRO A 138 9.17 16.86 18.11
CA PRO A 138 9.19 17.32 19.50
C PRO A 138 8.29 18.53 19.80
N GLN A 139 7.86 19.31 18.79
CA GLN A 139 6.92 20.42 19.02
C GLN A 139 5.47 19.92 19.13
N GLN A 140 5.15 18.82 18.47
CA GLN A 140 3.85 18.17 18.63
C GLN A 140 3.77 17.38 19.95
N THR A 141 4.87 16.83 20.45
CA THR A 141 4.86 16.19 21.78
C THR A 141 4.76 17.18 22.93
N SER A 142 5.40 18.35 22.86
CA SER A 142 5.30 19.37 23.92
C SER A 142 3.89 19.97 24.02
N SER A 143 3.23 20.18 22.88
CA SER A 143 1.83 20.64 22.85
C SER A 143 0.85 19.56 23.34
N LEU A 144 1.10 18.27 23.07
CA LEU A 144 0.35 17.17 23.66
C LEU A 144 0.57 17.07 25.18
N MET A 145 1.79 17.29 25.67
CA MET A 145 2.10 17.26 27.10
C MET A 145 1.46 18.43 27.86
N GLY A 146 1.50 19.64 27.29
CA GLY A 146 0.81 20.80 27.86
C GLY A 146 -0.73 20.64 27.87
N GLN A 147 -1.30 20.02 26.84
CA GLN A 147 -2.75 19.75 26.79
C GLN A 147 -3.18 18.66 27.79
N LEU A 148 -2.30 17.68 28.09
CA LEU A 148 -2.47 16.66 29.14
C LEU A 148 -2.46 17.28 30.54
N GLU A 149 -1.55 18.22 30.81
CA GLU A 149 -1.46 18.94 32.10
C GLU A 149 -2.68 19.84 32.35
N GLU A 150 -3.24 20.44 31.30
CA GLU A 150 -4.42 21.31 31.39
C GLU A 150 -5.76 20.55 31.40
N GLY A 151 -5.75 19.21 31.33
CA GLY A 151 -6.96 18.38 31.30
C GLY A 151 -7.87 18.64 30.08
N ARG A 152 -7.35 19.32 29.05
CA ARG A 152 -8.11 19.74 27.85
C ARG A 152 -7.95 18.81 26.67
N VAL A 153 -7.41 17.61 26.87
CA VAL A 153 -7.44 16.52 25.89
C VAL A 153 -8.88 16.02 25.77
N THR A 154 -9.67 16.78 25.01
CA THR A 154 -10.86 16.28 24.34
C THR A 154 -10.37 15.44 23.16
N LEU A 155 -9.72 14.31 23.48
CA LEU A 155 -9.60 13.22 22.52
C LEU A 155 -11.02 13.01 22.00
N GLY A 156 -11.25 13.28 20.72
CA GLY A 156 -12.52 13.03 20.01
C GLY A 156 -12.82 11.53 19.92
N ILE A 157 -12.56 10.78 20.99
CA ILE A 157 -13.06 9.46 21.25
C ILE A 157 -14.52 9.69 21.59
N ASP A 158 -15.38 9.51 20.59
CA ASP A 158 -16.82 9.47 20.78
C ASP A 158 -17.11 8.47 21.92
N LEU A 159 -17.45 8.98 23.11
CA LEU A 159 -17.66 8.18 24.32
C LEU A 159 -18.73 7.08 24.11
N ARG A 160 -19.54 7.21 23.04
CA ARG A 160 -20.46 6.19 22.54
C ARG A 160 -19.79 4.95 21.97
N GLN A 161 -18.59 5.04 21.42
CA GLN A 161 -17.83 3.87 20.95
C GLN A 161 -17.16 3.13 22.11
N LEU A 162 -16.62 3.85 23.11
CA LEU A 162 -15.98 3.21 24.25
C LEU A 162 -16.99 2.45 25.13
N SER A 163 -18.16 3.03 25.37
CA SER A 163 -19.27 2.34 26.06
C SER A 163 -19.75 1.10 25.30
N ARG A 164 -19.80 1.13 23.97
CA ARG A 164 -20.13 -0.04 23.14
C ARG A 164 -19.07 -1.14 23.22
N ILE A 165 -17.80 -0.76 23.36
CA ILE A 165 -16.70 -1.72 23.57
C ILE A 165 -16.82 -2.37 24.95
N ILE A 166 -17.06 -1.58 26.02
CA ILE A 166 -17.20 -2.09 27.39
C ILE A 166 -18.36 -3.08 27.50
N VAL A 167 -19.54 -2.76 26.95
CA VAL A 167 -20.71 -3.66 26.97
C VAL A 167 -20.44 -4.98 26.22
N ARG A 168 -19.65 -4.93 25.14
CA ARG A 168 -19.23 -6.16 24.44
C ARG A 168 -18.23 -6.97 25.26
N PHE A 169 -17.30 -6.32 25.97
CA PHE A 169 -16.34 -6.99 26.85
C PHE A 169 -17.01 -7.73 28.01
N ASP A 170 -18.03 -7.16 28.66
CA ASP A 170 -18.76 -7.84 29.74
C ASP A 170 -19.43 -9.15 29.25
N SER A 171 -20.00 -9.12 28.05
CA SER A 171 -20.61 -10.32 27.44
C SER A 171 -19.57 -11.41 27.12
N MET A 172 -18.35 -11.02 26.76
CA MET A 172 -17.25 -11.94 26.49
C MET A 172 -16.71 -12.57 27.78
N ILE A 173 -16.55 -11.78 28.85
CA ILE A 173 -16.08 -12.25 30.15
C ILE A 173 -17.06 -13.26 30.74
N ASN A 174 -18.36 -12.98 30.72
CA ASN A 174 -19.36 -13.89 31.25
C ASN A 174 -19.39 -15.23 30.48
N ARG A 175 -19.21 -15.17 29.16
CA ARG A 175 -19.11 -16.36 28.31
C ARG A 175 -17.85 -17.19 28.59
N LEU A 176 -16.72 -16.54 28.86
CA LEU A 176 -15.48 -17.20 29.26
C LEU A 176 -15.59 -17.87 30.62
N ALA A 177 -16.12 -17.16 31.62
CA ALA A 177 -16.35 -17.69 32.97
C ALA A 177 -17.25 -18.94 32.94
N PHE A 178 -18.34 -18.90 32.17
CA PHE A 178 -19.23 -20.06 32.06
C PHE A 178 -18.60 -21.23 31.29
N SER A 179 -17.85 -20.95 30.21
CA SER A 179 -17.11 -22.01 29.49
C SER A 179 -16.12 -22.72 30.42
N LEU A 180 -15.49 -21.98 31.32
CA LEU A 180 -14.59 -22.52 32.34
C LEU A 180 -15.33 -23.41 33.35
N VAL A 181 -16.51 -22.98 33.82
CA VAL A 181 -17.36 -23.80 34.73
C VAL A 181 -17.79 -25.10 34.04
N VAL A 182 -18.22 -25.05 32.78
CA VAL A 182 -18.61 -26.25 32.03
C VAL A 182 -17.42 -27.20 31.85
N ALA A 183 -16.24 -26.66 31.49
CA ALA A 183 -15.03 -27.47 31.39
C ALA A 183 -14.67 -28.14 32.72
N ALA A 184 -14.78 -27.41 33.84
CA ALA A 184 -14.54 -27.96 35.18
C ALA A 184 -15.54 -29.07 35.55
N LEU A 185 -16.82 -28.93 35.19
CA LEU A 185 -17.84 -29.96 35.40
C LEU A 185 -17.58 -31.20 34.55
N ILE A 186 -17.19 -31.04 33.29
CA ILE A 186 -16.84 -32.15 32.39
C ILE A 186 -15.63 -32.91 32.95
N ILE A 187 -14.57 -32.19 33.33
CA ILE A 187 -13.35 -32.79 33.91
C ILE A 187 -13.69 -33.47 35.24
N GLY A 188 -14.45 -32.81 36.12
CA GLY A 188 -14.89 -33.39 37.39
C GLY A 188 -15.71 -34.67 37.21
N SER A 189 -16.65 -34.67 36.26
CA SER A 189 -17.43 -35.86 35.90
C SER A 189 -16.54 -36.99 35.37
N ALA A 190 -15.57 -36.69 34.51
CA ALA A 190 -14.64 -37.68 33.97
C ALA A 190 -13.77 -38.32 35.07
N VAL A 191 -13.28 -37.52 36.03
CA VAL A 191 -12.48 -38.00 37.16
C VAL A 191 -13.28 -38.92 38.08
N VAL A 192 -14.54 -38.58 38.39
CA VAL A 192 -15.42 -39.42 39.23
C VAL A 192 -15.68 -40.78 38.57
N ILE A 193 -15.93 -40.80 37.27
CA ILE A 193 -16.15 -42.05 36.51
C ILE A 193 -14.89 -42.92 36.50
N HIS A 194 -13.70 -42.31 36.32
CA HIS A 194 -12.44 -43.06 36.31
C HIS A 194 -12.02 -43.54 37.71
N GLY A 195 -12.41 -42.83 38.77
CA GLY A 195 -12.11 -43.18 40.16
C GLY A 195 -12.92 -44.34 40.74
N GLY A 196 -13.82 -44.97 39.97
CA GLY A 196 -14.56 -46.18 40.38
C GLY A 196 -15.68 -45.97 41.39
N ALA A 197 -16.00 -44.72 41.75
CA ALA A 197 -17.04 -44.38 42.72
C ALA A 197 -18.40 -44.14 42.03
N THR A 198 -18.98 -45.20 41.45
CA THR A 198 -20.23 -45.10 40.67
C THR A 198 -21.50 -45.14 41.54
N GLU A 199 -21.42 -45.69 42.76
CA GLU A 199 -22.55 -45.83 43.67
C GLU A 199 -22.20 -45.31 45.09
N TRP A 200 -22.92 -44.30 45.56
CA TRP A 200 -22.95 -43.93 46.97
C TRP A 200 -24.22 -44.50 47.60
N ASN A 201 -24.07 -45.35 48.62
CA ASN A 201 -25.21 -45.84 49.42
C ASN A 201 -25.58 -44.77 50.46
N PHE A 202 -26.53 -43.89 50.13
CA PHE A 202 -27.13 -42.98 51.11
C PHE A 202 -28.53 -43.49 51.45
N LEU A 203 -28.74 -43.86 52.72
CA LEU A 203 -30.05 -44.28 53.26
C LEU A 203 -30.70 -45.47 52.51
N GLY A 204 -29.91 -46.44 52.03
CA GLY A 204 -30.41 -47.66 51.38
C GLY A 204 -30.91 -47.49 49.94
N LEU A 205 -30.88 -46.28 49.39
CA LEU A 205 -31.15 -46.02 47.97
C LEU A 205 -29.82 -45.92 47.21
N ARG A 206 -29.64 -46.78 46.20
CA ARG A 206 -28.55 -46.66 45.23
C ARG A 206 -28.88 -45.54 44.25
N LEU A 207 -28.33 -44.35 44.48
CA LEU A 207 -28.48 -43.22 43.58
C LEU A 207 -27.26 -43.09 42.66
N PRO A 208 -27.42 -43.21 41.33
CA PRO A 208 -26.32 -43.07 40.39
C PRO A 208 -25.94 -41.59 40.19
N ILE A 209 -25.26 -40.99 41.17
CA ILE A 209 -24.90 -39.56 41.20
C ILE A 209 -24.07 -39.15 39.97
N ALA A 210 -23.22 -40.04 39.45
CA ALA A 210 -22.41 -39.76 38.25
C ALA A 210 -23.28 -39.46 37.01
N HIS A 211 -24.46 -40.07 36.91
CA HIS A 211 -25.38 -39.79 35.81
C HIS A 211 -26.11 -38.46 36.04
N VAL A 212 -26.40 -38.12 37.29
CA VAL A 212 -27.04 -36.86 37.67
C VAL A 212 -26.14 -35.67 37.38
N SER A 213 -24.85 -35.74 37.73
CA SER A 213 -23.88 -34.66 37.42
C SER A 213 -23.64 -34.50 35.92
N PHE A 214 -23.62 -35.61 35.17
CA PHE A 214 -23.48 -35.60 33.71
C PHE A 214 -24.70 -34.94 33.03
N VAL A 215 -25.91 -35.30 33.45
CA VAL A 215 -27.14 -34.67 32.95
C VAL A 215 -27.18 -33.19 33.31
N LEU A 216 -26.78 -32.82 34.53
CA LEU A 216 -26.71 -31.42 34.95
C LEU A 216 -25.72 -30.60 34.11
N ALA A 217 -24.55 -31.17 33.80
CA ALA A 217 -23.56 -30.53 32.93
C ALA A 217 -24.09 -30.34 31.49
N ILE A 218 -24.81 -31.33 30.94
CA ILE A 218 -25.44 -31.23 29.61
C ILE A 218 -26.52 -30.13 29.60
N VAL A 219 -27.37 -30.08 30.63
CA VAL A 219 -28.43 -29.06 30.74
C VAL A 219 -27.82 -27.66 30.84
N MET A 220 -26.79 -27.47 31.67
CA MET A 220 -26.09 -26.18 31.77
C MET A 220 -25.37 -25.80 30.48
N GLY A 221 -24.70 -26.75 29.81
CA GLY A 221 -24.04 -26.53 28.52
C GLY A 221 -25.02 -26.15 27.41
N GLY A 222 -26.17 -26.82 27.35
CA GLY A 222 -27.26 -26.51 26.41
C GLY A 222 -27.87 -25.13 26.67
N TRP A 223 -28.10 -24.78 27.93
CA TRP A 223 -28.60 -23.46 28.31
C TRP A 223 -27.64 -22.33 27.91
N LEU A 224 -26.32 -22.53 28.04
CA LEU A 224 -25.32 -21.58 27.54
C LEU A 224 -25.37 -21.39 26.03
N LEU A 225 -25.43 -22.48 25.26
CA LEU A 225 -25.51 -22.39 23.81
C LEU A 225 -26.73 -21.57 23.37
N LEU A 226 -27.87 -21.78 24.02
CA LEU A 226 -29.08 -20.98 23.78
C LEU A 226 -28.90 -19.51 24.16
N SER A 227 -28.23 -19.22 25.28
CA SER A 227 -27.93 -17.85 25.72
C SER A 227 -27.02 -17.10 24.73
N ILE A 228 -25.97 -17.77 24.22
CA ILE A 228 -25.05 -17.20 23.21
C ILE A 228 -25.76 -16.93 21.89
N LEU A 229 -26.61 -17.86 21.44
CA LEU A 229 -27.38 -17.69 20.21
C LEU A 229 -28.42 -16.57 20.34
N ARG A 230 -29.04 -16.43 21.52
CA ARG A 230 -30.01 -15.36 21.80
C ARG A 230 -29.36 -13.98 21.93
N SER A 231 -28.11 -13.89 22.41
CA SER A 231 -27.37 -12.62 22.47
C SER A 231 -26.87 -12.11 21.10
N LYS A 232 -27.05 -12.88 20.02
CA LYS A 232 -26.73 -12.49 18.65
C LYS A 232 -27.94 -12.10 17.79
N GLY A 233 -29.15 -12.02 18.37
CA GLY A 233 -30.32 -11.39 17.74
C GLY A 233 -30.19 -9.86 17.75
N PRO A 234 -30.80 -9.18 16.75
CA PRO A 234 -30.38 -7.89 16.16
C PRO A 234 -30.09 -6.74 17.12
#